data_AF-A0A2N5FP92-F1
#
_entry.id   AF-A0A2N5FP92-F1
#
_cell.length_a   1.000
_cell.length_b   1.000
_cell.length_c   1.000
_cell.angle_alpha   90.00
_cell.angle_beta   90.00
_cell.angle_gamma   90.00
#
_symmetry.space_group_name_H-M   'P 1'
#
loop_
_entity.id
_entity.type
_entity.pdbx_description
1 polymer ?
#
loop_
_entity_poly.entity_id
_entity_poly.type
_entity_poly.pdbx_seq_one_letter_code
_entity_poly.pdbx_strand_id
1 'polypeptide(L)' 'MKADEKLIREIEEFDDAFPDGVFAIPRNHNDPRVKVRALWDYCKENSVDPEDLNEEEMKQFLQY' A
#
# COMPACT_ATOMS: atom_id res chain seq x y z
N MET A 1 -9.72 18.50 14.19
CA MET A 1 -9.30 19.03 12.87
C MET A 1 -10.49 18.91 11.95
N LYS A 2 -11.08 20.01 11.49
CA LYS A 2 -12.03 19.95 10.38
C LYS A 2 -11.18 19.90 9.12
N ALA A 3 -11.23 18.81 8.36
CA ALA A 3 -10.75 18.87 6.99
C ALA A 3 -11.51 20.01 6.29
N ASP A 4 -10.84 20.77 5.45
CA ASP A 4 -11.44 21.88 4.70
C ASP A 4 -12.65 21.34 3.93
N GLU A 5 -13.85 21.86 4.19
CA GLU A 5 -15.11 21.37 3.60
C GLU A 5 -15.03 21.35 2.06
N LYS A 6 -14.19 22.21 1.48
CA LYS A 6 -13.88 22.21 0.05
C LYS A 6 -13.12 20.94 -0.37
N LEU A 7 -12.12 20.52 0.40
CA LEU A 7 -11.33 19.31 0.13
C LEU A 7 -12.18 18.05 0.20
N ILE A 8 -13.09 17.97 1.18
CA ILE A 8 -14.00 16.81 1.30
C ILE A 8 -14.87 16.68 0.04
N ARG A 9 -15.47 17.80 -0.40
CA ARG A 9 -16.31 17.80 -1.60
C ARG A 9 -15.54 17.45 -2.87
N GLU A 10 -14.30 17.93 -3.01
CA GLU A 10 -13.43 17.59 -4.16
C GLU A 10 -13.06 16.10 -4.18
N ILE A 11 -12.91 15.45 -3.02
CA ILE A 11 -12.67 14.00 -2.92
C ILE A 11 -13.92 13.22 -3.33
N GLU A 12 -15.11 13.63 -2.85
CA GLU A 12 -16.38 12.97 -3.19
C GLU A 12 -16.67 13.05 -4.70
N GLU A 13 -16.52 14.24 -5.30
CA GLU A 13 -16.70 14.42 -6.76
C GLU A 13 -15.71 13.58 -7.58
N PHE A 14 -14.48 13.39 -7.08
CA PHE A 14 -13.48 12.56 -7.72
C PHE A 14 -13.84 11.07 -7.64
N ASP A 15 -14.22 10.57 -6.46
CA ASP A 15 -14.61 9.17 -6.27
C ASP A 15 -15.87 8.80 -7.09
N ASP A 16 -16.88 9.68 -7.13
CA ASP A 16 -18.11 9.48 -7.90
C ASP A 16 -17.87 9.41 -9.42
N ALA A 17 -16.75 9.97 -9.92
CA ALA A 17 -16.39 9.92 -11.34
C ALA A 17 -15.94 8.52 -11.81
N PHE A 18 -15.71 7.56 -10.90
CA PHE A 18 -15.26 6.21 -11.20
C PHE A 18 -16.28 5.15 -10.73
N PRO A 19 -17.42 4.99 -11.44
CA PRO A 19 -18.52 4.11 -11.01
C PRO A 19 -18.16 2.61 -10.98
N ASP A 20 -17.10 2.21 -11.69
CA ASP A 20 -16.62 0.83 -11.85
C ASP A 20 -15.12 0.67 -11.51
N GLY A 21 -14.60 1.49 -10.59
CA GLY A 21 -13.21 1.46 -10.16
C GLY A 21 -12.77 0.22 -9.37
N VAL A 22 -11.49 -0.13 -9.47
CA VAL A 22 -10.85 -1.08 -8.55
C VAL A 22 -10.52 -0.34 -7.26
N PHE A 23 -11.37 -0.48 -6.25
CA PHE A 23 -11.14 0.09 -4.93
C PHE A 23 -10.14 -0.76 -4.13
N ALA A 24 -9.16 -0.11 -3.51
CA ALA A 24 -8.28 -0.78 -2.57
C ALA A 24 -8.99 -0.92 -1.21
N ILE A 25 -9.10 -2.14 -0.69
CA ILE A 25 -9.57 -2.35 0.68
C ILE A 25 -8.49 -1.79 1.62
N PRO A 26 -8.83 -0.84 2.51
CA PRO A 26 -7.86 -0.29 3.44
C PRO A 26 -7.37 -1.38 4.40
N ARG A 27 -6.05 -1.40 4.63
CA ARG A 27 -5.36 -2.25 5.59
C ARG A 27 -5.84 -2.01 7.04
N ASN A 28 -5.67 -3.00 7.92
CA ASN A 28 -5.80 -2.75 9.36
C ASN A 28 -4.62 -1.87 9.83
N HIS A 29 -4.88 -0.95 10.76
CA HIS A 29 -3.84 -0.10 11.35
C HIS A 29 -2.79 -0.91 12.12
N ASN A 30 -3.13 -2.12 12.58
CA ASN A 30 -2.22 -3.01 13.28
C ASN A 30 -1.40 -3.89 12.33
N ASP A 31 -1.69 -3.89 11.03
CA ASP A 31 -0.91 -4.67 10.06
C ASP A 31 0.43 -3.98 9.78
N PRO A 32 1.53 -4.72 9.61
CA PRO A 32 2.83 -4.14 9.28
C PRO A 32 2.88 -3.60 7.84
N ARG A 33 3.48 -2.42 7.65
CA ARG A 33 3.70 -1.81 6.33
C ARG A 33 4.85 -2.50 5.61
N VAL A 34 4.66 -2.78 4.31
CA VAL A 34 5.72 -3.31 3.46
C VAL A 34 6.53 -2.16 2.88
N LYS A 35 7.86 -2.21 3.05
CA LYS A 35 8.82 -1.31 2.38
C LYS A 35 9.00 -1.75 0.92
N VAL A 36 7.99 -1.52 0.09
CA VAL A 36 7.90 -2.05 -1.29
C VAL A 36 9.14 -1.79 -2.14
N ARG A 37 9.75 -0.60 -2.04
CA ARG A 37 10.97 -0.27 -2.80
C ARG A 37 12.16 -1.14 -2.38
N ALA A 38 12.39 -1.28 -1.08
CA ALA A 38 13.49 -2.09 -0.56
C ALA A 38 13.31 -3.57 -0.90
N LEU A 39 12.07 -4.07 -0.80
CA LEU A 39 11.71 -5.43 -1.22
C LEU A 39 12.00 -5.62 -2.72
N TRP A 40 11.55 -4.69 -3.56
CA TRP A 40 11.78 -4.74 -5.01
C TRP A 40 13.26 -4.76 -5.38
N ASP A 41 14.06 -3.88 -4.78
CA ASP A 41 15.49 -3.80 -5.07
C ASP A 41 16.20 -5.10 -4.65
N TYR A 42 15.87 -5.65 -3.49
CA TYR A 42 16.38 -6.94 -3.02
C TYR A 42 16.02 -8.10 -3.97
N CYS A 43 14.75 -8.22 -4.35
CA CYS A 43 14.28 -9.24 -5.29
C CYS A 43 15.02 -9.14 -6.62
N LYS A 44 15.18 -7.92 -7.14
CA LYS A 44 15.89 -7.66 -8.39
C LYS A 44 17.38 -8.00 -8.32
N GLU A 45 18.05 -7.68 -7.22
CA GLU A 45 19.48 -8.00 -7.02
C GLU A 45 19.73 -9.50 -6.90
N ASN A 46 18.81 -10.23 -6.26
CA ASN A 46 18.93 -11.66 -6.01
C ASN A 46 18.26 -12.53 -7.08
N SER A 47 17.60 -11.92 -8.08
CA SER A 47 16.84 -12.62 -9.13
C SER A 47 15.80 -13.60 -8.56
N VAL A 48 15.07 -13.16 -7.52
CA VAL A 48 13.99 -13.91 -6.87
C VAL A 48 12.70 -13.12 -6.90
N ASP A 49 11.55 -13.79 -6.94
CA ASP A 49 10.27 -13.11 -6.83
C ASP A 49 9.87 -12.93 -5.35
N PRO A 50 9.04 -11.94 -4.99
CA PRO A 50 8.58 -11.75 -3.61
C PRO A 50 7.87 -12.98 -3.03
N GLU A 51 7.26 -13.80 -3.88
CA GLU A 51 6.57 -15.05 -3.51
C GLU A 51 7.53 -16.17 -3.10
N ASP A 52 8.80 -16.08 -3.50
CA ASP A 52 9.83 -17.06 -3.18
C ASP A 52 10.52 -16.79 -1.84
N LEU A 53 10.26 -15.62 -1.23
CA LEU A 53 10.88 -15.22 0.03
C LEU A 53 10.29 -16.00 1.21
N ASN A 54 11.16 -16.50 2.08
CA ASN A 54 10.70 -17.07 3.34
C ASN A 54 10.29 -15.97 4.34
N GLU A 55 9.66 -16.38 5.45
CA GLU A 55 9.15 -15.44 6.47
C GLU A 55 10.26 -14.56 7.08
N GLU A 56 11.47 -15.08 7.26
CA GLU A 56 12.58 -14.31 7.83
C GLU A 56 13.12 -13.28 6.84
N GLU A 57 13.21 -13.64 5.56
CA GLU A 57 13.57 -12.72 4.48
C GLU A 57 12.51 -11.63 4.30
N MET A 58 11.23 -11.94 4.47
CA MET A 58 10.16 -10.94 4.36
C MET A 58 10.16 -9.96 5.54
N LYS A 59 10.48 -10.42 6.76
CA LYS A 59 10.45 -9.61 7.99
C LYS A 59 11.29 -8.33 7.90
N GLN A 60 12.41 -8.34 7.19
CA GLN A 60 13.26 -7.15 7.05
C GLN A 60 12.56 -5.99 6.31
N PHE A 61 11.53 -6.30 5.52
CA PHE A 61 10.74 -5.33 4.76
C PHE A 61 9.47 -4.88 5.47
N LEU A 62 9.17 -5.44 6.65
CA LEU A 62 7.98 -5.09 7.43
C LEU A 62 8.29 -3.96 8.43
N GLN A 63 7.37 -3.00 8.53
CA GLN A 63 7.41 -1.89 9.48
C GLN A 63 6.09 -1.86 10.27
N TYR A 64 6.15 -2.13 11.57
CA TYR A 64 5.02 -2.05 12.48
C TYR A 64 4.75 -0.61 12.92
#